data_AF-A0A0M3QPS2-F1
#
_entry.id   AF-A0A0M3QPS2-F1
#
_cell.length_a   1.000
_cell.length_b   1.000
_cell.length_c   1.000
_cell.angle_alpha   90.00
_cell.angle_beta   90.00
_cell.angle_gamma   90.00
#
_symmetry.space_group_name_H-M   'P 1'
#
loop_
_entity.id
_entity.type
_entity.pdbx_description
1 polymer ?
#
loop_
_entity_poly.entity_id
_entity_poly.type
_entity_poly.pdbx_seq_one_letter_code
_entity_poly.pdbx_strand_id
1 'polypeptide(L)'
;MQCATDAESISIVKALSEGLPAGSTLSVAVAHVGAYGEGAWADSQPLSAYTGVSLALLRSDAASSITRLNIQAYDASTAYNPKEALAAYQNYFKGPILLGVKIAPEDWPHEGAPNAHVLSLPEVEDLANEVKERGAGGMSLWSLYKQPKSGTPSVREVSQTICDVLELGDSTQPWPW
;
A
#
# COMPACT_ATOMS: atom_id res chain seq x y z
N MET A 1 13.50 18.16 9.44
CA MET A 1 13.06 19.30 8.60
C MET A 1 11.57 19.09 8.38
N GLN A 2 10.71 20.06 8.71
CA GLN A 2 9.26 19.97 8.50
C GLN A 2 8.92 20.78 7.25
N CYS A 3 8.33 20.15 6.24
CA CYS A 3 7.85 20.81 5.02
C CYS A 3 6.45 21.39 5.25
N ALA A 4 6.07 22.45 4.56
CA ALA A 4 4.72 23.04 4.67
C ALA A 4 3.62 22.01 4.35
N THR A 5 3.90 21.08 3.44
CA THR A 5 3.03 19.97 3.06
C THR A 5 2.81 18.94 4.18
N ASP A 6 3.72 18.86 5.16
CA ASP A 6 3.57 17.97 6.32
C ASP A 6 2.46 18.48 7.23
N ALA A 7 2.49 19.78 7.54
CA ALA A 7 1.47 20.43 8.35
C ALA A 7 0.10 20.38 7.66
N GLU A 8 0.08 20.56 6.33
CA GLU A 8 -1.14 20.44 5.53
C GLU A 8 -1.73 19.03 5.59
N SER A 9 -0.92 17.99 5.37
CA SER A 9 -1.36 16.58 5.44
C SER A 9 -1.95 16.24 6.81
N ILE A 10 -1.29 16.69 7.89
CA ILE A 10 -1.77 16.50 9.27
C ILE A 10 -3.10 17.24 9.48
N SER A 11 -3.21 18.49 9.00
CA SER A 11 -4.42 19.29 9.14
C SER A 11 -5.60 18.69 8.39
N ILE A 12 -5.38 18.14 7.19
CA ILE A 12 -6.43 17.49 6.40
C ILE A 12 -6.96 16.25 7.13
N VAL A 13 -6.07 15.40 7.66
CA VAL A 13 -6.49 14.20 8.41
C VAL A 13 -7.29 14.57 9.66
N LYS A 14 -6.86 15.61 10.40
CA LYS A 14 -7.62 16.12 11.57
C LYS A 14 -9.00 16.63 11.16
N ALA A 15 -9.07 17.50 10.16
CA ALA A 15 -10.34 18.09 9.71
C ALA A 15 -11.31 17.01 9.20
N LEU A 16 -10.82 16.02 8.46
CA LEU A 16 -11.64 14.89 8.02
C LEU A 16 -12.11 14.05 9.22
N SER A 17 -11.23 13.75 10.17
CA SER A 17 -11.60 12.99 11.36
C SER A 17 -12.67 13.68 12.21
N GLU A 18 -12.62 15.01 12.32
CA GLU A 18 -13.58 15.81 13.08
C GLU A 18 -14.92 15.98 12.34
N GLY A 19 -14.89 16.01 11.00
CA GLY A 19 -16.07 16.18 10.17
C GLY A 19 -16.82 14.88 9.85
N LEU A 20 -16.17 13.71 9.97
CA LEU A 20 -16.77 12.43 9.65
C LEU A 20 -17.69 11.93 10.80
N PRO A 21 -18.84 11.30 10.49
CA PRO A 21 -19.67 10.65 11.49
C PRO A 21 -18.87 9.60 12.30
N ALA A 22 -19.20 9.45 13.58
CA ALA A 22 -18.59 8.42 14.42
C ALA A 22 -18.73 7.01 13.77
N GLY A 23 -17.64 6.24 13.78
CA GLY A 23 -17.59 4.92 13.14
C GLY A 23 -17.27 4.93 11.63
N SER A 24 -17.12 6.10 11.01
CA SER A 24 -16.67 6.20 9.62
C SER A 24 -15.26 5.65 9.43
N THR A 25 -14.97 5.17 8.22
CA THR A 25 -13.60 4.83 7.81
C THR A 25 -12.89 6.06 7.28
N LEU A 26 -11.70 6.35 7.81
CA LEU A 26 -10.74 7.28 7.24
C LEU A 26 -9.53 6.49 6.74
N SER A 27 -9.46 6.28 5.43
CA SER A 27 -8.37 5.57 4.77
C SER A 27 -7.43 6.55 4.09
N VAL A 28 -6.13 6.36 4.23
CA VAL A 28 -5.11 7.17 3.55
C VAL A 28 -4.24 6.29 2.66
N ALA A 29 -4.15 6.62 1.38
CA ALA A 29 -3.20 6.00 0.46
C ALA A 29 -1.85 6.70 0.60
N VAL A 30 -0.79 5.92 0.83
CA VAL A 30 0.56 6.43 1.09
C VAL A 30 1.53 5.89 0.05
N ALA A 31 2.59 6.66 -0.24
CA ALA A 31 3.55 6.30 -1.28
C ALA A 31 4.43 5.11 -0.84
N HIS A 32 4.83 4.26 -1.78
CA HIS A 32 5.72 3.10 -1.57
C HIS A 32 6.88 3.37 -0.58
N VAL A 33 7.73 4.38 -0.82
CA VAL A 33 8.91 4.71 0.00
C VAL A 33 8.65 5.80 1.05
N GLY A 34 7.37 6.14 1.29
CA GLY A 34 6.98 7.25 2.16
C GLY A 34 7.40 7.12 3.63
N ALA A 35 7.75 5.91 4.08
CA ALA A 35 8.26 5.63 5.42
C ALA A 35 9.80 5.41 5.49
N TYR A 36 10.51 5.56 4.37
CA TYR A 36 11.99 5.43 4.32
C TYR A 36 12.71 6.73 4.69
N GLY A 37 14.03 6.67 4.76
CA GLY A 37 14.91 7.84 4.87
C GLY A 37 15.41 8.16 6.27
N GLU A 38 15.03 7.36 7.29
CA GLU A 38 15.48 7.55 8.67
C GLU A 38 15.61 6.22 9.43
N GLY A 39 16.47 6.21 10.45
CA GLY A 39 16.64 5.08 11.37
C GLY A 39 17.10 3.80 10.65
N ALA A 40 16.43 2.68 10.92
CA ALA A 40 16.70 1.40 10.26
C ALA A 40 16.45 1.43 8.73
N TRP A 41 15.73 2.45 8.24
CA TRP A 41 15.32 2.59 6.84
C TRP A 41 16.04 3.76 6.14
N ALA A 42 17.14 4.24 6.72
CA ALA A 42 17.89 5.38 6.17
C ALA A 42 18.47 5.09 4.78
N ASP A 43 18.92 3.85 4.56
CA ASP A 43 19.57 3.41 3.32
C ASP A 43 18.65 2.58 2.42
N SER A 44 17.38 2.38 2.81
CA SER A 44 16.39 1.61 2.04
C SER A 44 16.18 2.19 0.64
N GLN A 45 16.01 1.31 -0.34
CA GLN A 45 15.93 1.69 -1.76
C GLN A 45 14.54 1.42 -2.34
N PRO A 46 14.10 2.22 -3.34
CA PRO A 46 14.80 3.35 -3.94
C PRO A 46 14.67 4.64 -3.11
N LEU A 47 15.63 5.54 -3.29
CA LEU A 47 15.44 6.96 -2.95
C LEU A 47 14.67 7.66 -4.07
N SER A 48 13.65 8.43 -3.72
CA SER A 48 12.83 9.20 -4.67
C SER A 48 12.31 10.49 -4.05
N ALA A 49 11.59 11.30 -4.82
CA ALA A 49 10.88 12.47 -4.28
C ALA A 49 9.79 12.10 -3.25
N TYR A 50 9.41 10.82 -3.18
CA TYR A 50 8.47 10.30 -2.19
C TYR A 50 9.15 9.74 -0.94
N THR A 51 10.48 9.70 -0.86
CA THR A 51 11.17 9.19 0.33
C THR A 51 10.82 10.04 1.56
N GLY A 52 10.31 9.39 2.60
CA GLY A 52 10.01 10.04 3.88
C GLY A 52 8.75 10.92 3.90
N VAL A 53 8.02 11.07 2.79
CA VAL A 53 6.87 12.00 2.68
C VAL A 53 5.72 11.66 3.62
N SER A 54 5.66 10.45 4.16
CA SER A 54 4.64 10.04 5.11
C SER A 54 5.09 10.18 6.57
N LEU A 55 6.39 10.31 6.85
CA LEU A 55 6.93 10.25 8.21
C LEU A 55 6.31 11.28 9.15
N ALA A 56 6.11 12.52 8.70
CA ALA A 56 5.53 13.56 9.54
C ALA A 56 4.08 13.24 9.94
N LEU A 57 3.25 12.79 8.99
CA LEU A 57 1.88 12.36 9.29
C LEU A 57 1.88 11.16 10.23
N LEU A 58 2.66 10.13 9.93
CA LEU A 58 2.71 8.87 10.70
C LEU A 58 3.13 9.09 12.16
N ARG A 59 3.95 10.10 12.44
CA ARG A 59 4.42 10.45 13.80
C ARG A 59 3.51 11.43 14.53
N SER A 60 2.54 12.03 13.84
CA SER A 60 1.62 12.98 14.43
C SER A 60 0.49 12.29 15.18
N ASP A 61 -0.12 12.97 16.16
CA ASP A 61 -1.30 12.46 16.85
C ASP A 61 -2.49 12.21 15.89
N ALA A 62 -2.52 12.90 14.75
CA ALA A 62 -3.55 12.71 13.73
C ALA A 62 -3.50 11.31 13.09
N ALA A 63 -2.36 10.61 13.16
CA ALA A 63 -2.26 9.24 12.69
C ALA A 63 -3.26 8.32 13.42
N SER A 64 -3.55 8.57 14.70
CA SER A 64 -4.51 7.76 15.47
C SER A 64 -5.95 7.83 14.94
N SER A 65 -6.30 8.87 14.16
CA SER A 65 -7.60 9.01 13.50
C SER A 65 -7.73 8.20 12.22
N ILE A 66 -6.62 7.71 11.66
CA ILE A 66 -6.61 6.93 10.42
C ILE A 66 -7.04 5.50 10.76
N THR A 67 -8.15 5.04 10.19
CA THR A 67 -8.66 3.69 10.48
C THR A 67 -7.97 2.61 9.65
N ARG A 68 -7.37 2.98 8.51
CA ARG A 68 -6.49 2.11 7.72
C ARG A 68 -5.53 2.91 6.85
N LEU A 69 -4.30 2.43 6.72
CA LEU A 69 -3.35 2.91 5.71
C LEU A 69 -3.32 1.97 4.52
N ASN A 70 -3.10 2.51 3.32
CA ASN A 70 -2.96 1.72 2.11
C ASN A 70 -1.64 2.09 1.42
N ILE A 71 -0.65 1.21 1.49
CA ILE A 71 0.64 1.41 0.84
C ILE A 71 0.48 1.12 -0.64
N GLN A 72 0.75 2.10 -1.49
CA GLN A 72 0.85 1.89 -2.93
C GLN A 72 2.20 1.23 -3.23
N ALA A 73 2.31 -0.07 -2.99
CA ALA A 73 3.56 -0.83 -3.02
C ALA A 73 3.93 -1.32 -4.43
N TYR A 74 3.82 -0.41 -5.39
CA TYR A 74 4.04 -0.62 -6.82
C TYR A 74 4.59 0.68 -7.44
N ASP A 75 4.97 0.65 -8.72
CA ASP A 75 5.51 1.79 -9.47
C ASP A 75 6.74 2.48 -8.81
N ALA A 76 7.55 1.74 -8.04
CA ALA A 76 8.54 2.32 -7.12
C ALA A 76 9.98 2.28 -7.66
N SER A 77 10.52 1.08 -7.87
CA SER A 77 11.69 0.82 -8.70
C SER A 77 11.90 -0.70 -8.83
N THR A 78 12.91 -1.18 -9.58
CA THR A 78 13.36 -2.59 -9.49
C THR A 78 14.14 -2.90 -8.21
N ALA A 79 14.61 -1.88 -7.50
CA ALA A 79 15.28 -2.03 -6.20
C ALA A 79 14.29 -1.97 -5.03
N TYR A 80 13.00 -1.73 -5.31
CA TYR A 80 11.98 -1.61 -4.28
C TYR A 80 11.62 -2.97 -3.70
N ASN A 81 11.49 -3.03 -2.37
CA ASN A 81 11.00 -4.20 -1.65
C ASN A 81 9.68 -3.85 -0.92
N PRO A 82 8.53 -4.38 -1.36
CA PRO A 82 7.24 -4.11 -0.71
C PRO A 82 7.16 -4.63 0.73
N LYS A 83 7.88 -5.70 1.07
CA LYS A 83 7.93 -6.26 2.45
C LYS A 83 8.71 -5.35 3.39
N GLU A 84 9.81 -4.77 2.90
CA GLU A 84 10.58 -3.77 3.63
C GLU A 84 9.75 -2.51 3.88
N ALA A 85 9.01 -2.04 2.87
CA ALA A 85 8.09 -0.93 3.01
C ALA A 85 7.01 -1.20 4.06
N LEU A 86 6.39 -2.38 4.05
CA LEU A 86 5.41 -2.79 5.06
C LEU A 86 6.01 -2.72 6.47
N ALA A 87 7.22 -3.25 6.67
CA ALA A 87 7.92 -3.19 7.94
C ALA A 87 8.21 -1.74 8.37
N ALA A 88 8.63 -0.88 7.44
CA ALA A 88 8.86 0.53 7.70
C ALA A 88 7.59 1.26 8.14
N TYR A 89 6.47 1.03 7.45
CA TYR A 89 5.19 1.63 7.84
C TYR A 89 4.70 1.12 9.20
N GLN A 90 4.77 -0.18 9.49
CA GLN A 90 4.39 -0.75 10.80
C GLN A 90 5.26 -0.22 11.96
N ASN A 91 6.50 0.17 11.69
CA ASN A 91 7.35 0.81 12.68
C ASN A 91 6.74 2.13 13.18
N TYR A 92 6.15 2.93 12.30
CA TYR A 92 5.60 4.24 12.65
C TYR A 92 4.09 4.24 12.93
N PHE A 93 3.30 3.49 12.16
CA PHE A 93 1.85 3.42 12.30
C PHE A 93 1.41 2.13 13.00
N LYS A 94 0.50 2.27 13.98
CA LYS A 94 0.04 1.16 14.83
C LYS A 94 -1.34 0.62 14.48
N GLY A 95 -2.01 1.22 13.50
CA GLY A 95 -3.30 0.74 13.00
C GLY A 95 -3.16 -0.28 11.86
N PRO A 96 -4.30 -0.70 11.27
CA PRO A 96 -4.34 -1.63 10.13
C PRO A 96 -3.66 -1.04 8.89
N ILE A 97 -2.73 -1.81 8.30
CA ILE A 97 -2.05 -1.44 7.05
C ILE A 97 -2.44 -2.43 5.95
N LEU A 98 -2.90 -1.92 4.82
CA LEU A 98 -3.12 -2.67 3.60
C LEU A 98 -1.90 -2.53 2.69
N LEU A 99 -1.34 -3.66 2.26
CA LEU A 99 -0.28 -3.69 1.25
C LEU A 99 -0.90 -3.74 -0.15
N GLY A 100 -0.69 -2.70 -0.95
CA GLY A 100 -1.30 -2.56 -2.26
C GLY A 100 -0.48 -3.19 -3.38
N VAL A 101 -1.15 -3.96 -4.24
CA VAL A 101 -0.58 -4.50 -5.48
C VAL A 101 -1.28 -3.90 -6.70
N LYS A 102 -0.59 -3.86 -7.84
CA LYS A 102 -1.13 -3.29 -9.07
C LYS A 102 -1.31 -4.32 -10.17
N ILE A 103 -2.49 -4.35 -10.77
CA ILE A 103 -2.78 -5.16 -11.95
C ILE A 103 -1.93 -4.67 -13.11
N ALA A 104 -1.23 -5.60 -13.76
CA ALA A 104 -0.36 -5.33 -14.89
C ALA A 104 -1.13 -4.68 -16.05
N PRO A 105 -0.48 -3.79 -16.84
CA PRO A 105 0.90 -3.34 -16.69
C PRO A 105 1.07 -2.32 -15.55
N GLU A 106 2.20 -2.30 -14.86
CA GLU A 106 2.54 -1.16 -13.99
C GLU A 106 2.91 0.09 -14.82
N ASP A 107 2.86 1.27 -14.19
CA ASP A 107 3.24 2.54 -14.83
C ASP A 107 4.76 2.75 -14.77
N TRP A 108 5.44 2.14 -13.79
CA TRP A 108 6.89 2.19 -13.68
C TRP A 108 7.57 0.80 -13.64
N PRO A 109 8.64 0.59 -14.43
CA PRO A 109 8.93 1.36 -15.62
C PRO A 109 7.79 1.12 -16.63
N HIS A 110 7.58 2.07 -17.54
CA HIS A 110 6.46 2.01 -18.50
C HIS A 110 6.42 0.67 -19.25
N GLU A 111 5.21 0.24 -19.62
CA GLU A 111 5.02 -1.02 -20.33
C GLU A 111 5.95 -1.13 -21.56
N GLY A 112 6.63 -2.28 -21.69
CA GLY A 112 7.56 -2.55 -22.79
C GLY A 112 9.01 -2.17 -22.47
N ALA A 113 9.28 -1.50 -21.34
CA ALA A 113 10.63 -1.39 -20.82
C ALA A 113 11.20 -2.78 -20.48
N PRO A 114 12.51 -3.01 -20.65
CA PRO A 114 13.15 -4.31 -20.42
C PRO A 114 12.99 -4.82 -18.98
N ASN A 115 12.68 -3.92 -18.04
CA ASN A 115 12.54 -4.21 -16.62
C ASN A 115 11.12 -3.88 -16.11
N ALA A 116 10.12 -3.84 -17.00
CA ALA A 116 8.73 -3.62 -16.61
C ALA A 116 8.29 -4.71 -15.63
N HIS A 117 7.88 -4.29 -14.43
CA HIS A 117 7.35 -5.21 -13.44
C HIS A 117 6.00 -5.77 -13.90
N VAL A 118 5.81 -7.07 -13.73
CA VAL A 118 4.56 -7.76 -14.04
C VAL A 118 4.21 -8.62 -12.83
N LEU A 119 3.20 -8.17 -12.09
CA LEU A 119 2.69 -8.89 -10.93
C LEU A 119 2.31 -10.33 -11.30
N SER A 120 2.84 -11.28 -10.54
CA SER A 120 2.56 -12.71 -10.72
C SER A 120 1.73 -13.27 -9.56
N LEU A 121 1.01 -14.38 -9.76
CA LEU A 121 0.26 -15.02 -8.67
C LEU A 121 1.15 -15.53 -7.53
N PRO A 122 2.33 -16.15 -7.78
CA PRO A 122 3.24 -16.52 -6.71
C PRO A 122 3.74 -15.33 -5.88
N GLU A 123 3.93 -14.17 -6.51
CA GLU A 123 4.28 -12.95 -5.80
C GLU A 123 3.11 -12.43 -4.96
N VAL A 124 1.87 -12.47 -5.48
CA VAL A 124 0.68 -12.11 -4.70
C VAL A 124 0.55 -13.01 -3.47
N GLU A 125 0.78 -14.32 -3.62
CA GLU A 125 0.79 -15.28 -2.51
C GLU A 125 1.88 -14.97 -1.48
N ASP A 126 3.11 -14.69 -1.92
CA ASP A 126 4.24 -14.33 -1.05
C ASP A 126 3.97 -13.03 -0.26
N LEU A 127 3.40 -12.02 -0.91
CA LEU A 127 3.03 -10.76 -0.25
C LEU A 127 1.84 -10.93 0.72
N ALA A 128 0.85 -11.75 0.35
CA ALA A 128 -0.28 -12.05 1.23
C ALA A 128 0.16 -12.82 2.48
N ASN A 129 1.10 -13.77 2.34
CA ASN A 129 1.70 -14.45 3.48
C ASN A 129 2.48 -13.48 4.37
N GLU A 130 3.28 -12.58 3.80
CA GLU A 130 3.99 -11.55 4.59
C GLU A 130 3.00 -10.68 5.40
N VAL A 131 1.91 -10.24 4.77
CA VAL A 131 0.84 -9.46 5.42
C VAL A 131 0.23 -10.24 6.59
N LYS A 132 -0.05 -11.53 6.39
CA LYS A 132 -0.61 -12.42 7.42
C LYS A 132 0.36 -12.64 8.57
N GLU A 133 1.62 -12.98 8.28
CA GLU A 133 2.66 -13.26 9.26
C GLU A 133 2.99 -12.02 10.12
N ARG A 134 2.97 -10.83 9.52
CA ARG A 134 3.19 -9.56 10.24
C ARG A 134 1.97 -9.04 10.98
N GLY A 135 0.82 -9.72 10.90
CA GLY A 135 -0.44 -9.23 11.47
C GLY A 135 -0.82 -7.84 10.92
N ALA A 136 -0.55 -7.58 9.64
CA ALA A 136 -1.00 -6.37 8.97
C ALA A 136 -2.52 -6.39 8.75
N GLY A 137 -3.08 -5.33 8.18
CA GLY A 137 -4.54 -5.16 8.02
C GLY A 137 -5.13 -5.91 6.83
N GLY A 138 -4.30 -6.36 5.88
CA GLY A 138 -4.71 -7.04 4.65
C GLY A 138 -3.97 -6.53 3.42
N MET A 139 -4.57 -6.70 2.26
CA MET A 139 -4.05 -6.21 0.99
C MET A 139 -5.05 -5.32 0.27
N SER A 140 -4.55 -4.51 -0.67
CA SER A 140 -5.38 -3.70 -1.56
C SER A 140 -4.98 -3.91 -3.02
N LEU A 141 -5.86 -3.52 -3.94
CA LEU A 141 -5.69 -3.77 -5.37
C LEU A 141 -5.89 -2.50 -6.18
N TRP A 142 -4.90 -2.17 -7.02
CA TRP A 142 -4.98 -1.09 -8.02
C TRP A 142 -4.96 -1.66 -9.46
N SER A 143 -6.06 -1.69 -10.19
CA SER A 143 -7.41 -1.35 -9.75
C SER A 143 -8.41 -2.35 -10.29
N LEU A 144 -9.55 -2.43 -9.62
CA LEU A 144 -10.60 -3.42 -9.83
C LEU A 144 -11.09 -3.50 -11.29
N TYR A 145 -11.05 -2.38 -12.03
CA TYR A 145 -11.58 -2.31 -13.40
C TYR A 145 -10.49 -2.30 -14.48
N LYS A 146 -9.23 -2.46 -14.08
CA LYS A 146 -8.13 -2.46 -15.03
C LYS A 146 -8.19 -3.71 -15.89
N GLN A 147 -8.09 -3.52 -17.20
CA GLN A 147 -7.93 -4.63 -18.14
C GLN A 147 -6.49 -5.15 -18.01
N PRO A 148 -6.29 -6.40 -17.57
CA PRO A 148 -4.95 -6.96 -17.44
C PRO A 148 -4.32 -7.10 -18.83
N LYS A 149 -2.99 -6.93 -18.89
CA LYS A 149 -2.23 -7.29 -20.08
C LYS A 149 -2.44 -8.77 -20.41
N SER A 150 -2.54 -9.10 -21.70
CA SER A 150 -2.63 -10.50 -22.13
C SER A 150 -1.46 -11.33 -21.60
N GLY A 151 -1.75 -12.49 -21.03
CA GLY A 151 -0.76 -13.37 -20.40
C GLY A 151 -0.35 -12.99 -18.97
N THR A 152 -1.04 -12.03 -18.35
CA THR A 152 -0.84 -11.64 -16.95
C THR A 152 -2.06 -11.97 -16.10
N PRO A 153 -1.93 -12.13 -14.77
CA PRO A 153 -3.06 -12.43 -13.90
C PRO A 153 -4.17 -11.39 -14.00
N SER A 154 -5.40 -11.87 -14.05
CA SER A 154 -6.59 -11.03 -14.01
C SER A 154 -6.85 -10.48 -12.61
N VAL A 155 -7.64 -9.40 -12.54
CA VAL A 155 -8.19 -8.85 -11.29
C VAL A 155 -8.80 -9.95 -10.42
N ARG A 156 -9.55 -10.87 -11.05
CA ARG A 156 -10.21 -11.97 -10.34
C ARG A 156 -9.20 -12.93 -9.74
N GLU A 157 -8.23 -13.40 -10.50
CA GLU A 157 -7.22 -14.35 -10.01
C GLU A 157 -6.39 -13.75 -8.87
N VAL A 158 -5.99 -12.47 -8.99
CA VAL A 158 -5.27 -11.76 -7.93
C VAL A 158 -6.14 -11.62 -6.68
N SER A 159 -7.39 -11.18 -6.83
CA SER A 159 -8.30 -10.98 -5.69
C SER A 159 -8.61 -12.31 -4.98
N GLN A 160 -8.81 -13.39 -5.74
CA GLN A 160 -9.04 -14.72 -5.19
C GLN A 160 -7.82 -15.22 -4.41
N THR A 161 -6.62 -15.08 -4.99
CA THR A 161 -5.37 -15.46 -4.32
C THR A 161 -5.21 -14.72 -2.98
N ILE A 162 -5.48 -13.40 -2.96
CA ILE A 162 -5.44 -12.60 -1.73
C ILE A 162 -6.45 -13.15 -0.71
N CYS A 163 -7.71 -13.35 -1.11
CA CYS A 163 -8.75 -13.82 -0.20
C CYS A 163 -8.46 -15.22 0.35
N ASP A 164 -7.90 -16.12 -0.47
CA ASP A 164 -7.58 -17.49 -0.07
C ASP A 164 -6.44 -17.52 0.95
N VAL A 165 -5.35 -16.78 0.71
CA VAL A 165 -4.19 -16.74 1.63
C VAL A 165 -4.55 -16.04 2.95
N LEU A 166 -5.31 -14.94 2.87
CA LEU A 166 -5.76 -14.17 4.03
C LEU A 166 -6.99 -14.77 4.73
N GLU A 167 -7.54 -15.88 4.23
CA GLU A 167 -8.68 -16.59 4.81
C GLU A 167 -9.94 -15.69 4.99
N LEU A 168 -10.21 -14.81 4.04
CA LEU A 168 -11.26 -13.76 4.14
C LEU A 168 -12.70 -14.25 3.89
N GLY A 169 -12.95 -15.56 3.91
CA GLY A 169 -14.26 -16.16 3.61
C GLY A 169 -14.45 -16.47 2.12
N ASP A 170 -15.69 -16.62 1.67
CA ASP A 170 -16.00 -17.12 0.31
C ASP A 170 -15.51 -16.17 -0.79
N SER A 171 -14.31 -16.44 -1.29
CA SER A 171 -13.61 -15.74 -2.37
C SER A 171 -14.22 -16.00 -3.76
N THR A 172 -15.27 -16.84 -3.83
CA THR A 172 -15.91 -17.23 -5.09
C THR A 172 -17.20 -16.49 -5.39
N GLN A 173 -17.75 -15.75 -4.41
CA GLN A 173 -18.92 -14.92 -4.66
C GLN A 173 -18.60 -13.83 -5.70
N PRO A 174 -19.45 -13.66 -6.73
CA PRO A 174 -19.38 -12.49 -7.59
C PRO A 174 -19.51 -11.25 -6.71
N TRP A 175 -18.68 -10.23 -6.95
CA TRP A 175 -18.85 -8.94 -6.27
C TRP A 175 -20.28 -8.45 -6.51
N PRO A 176 -21.03 -8.11 -5.45
CA PRO A 176 -22.40 -7.64 -5.59
C PRO A 176 -22.35 -6.31 -6.34
N TRP A 177 -23.04 -6.26 -7.48
CA TRP A 177 -23.28 -5.06 -8.25
C TRP A 177 -24.37 -4.22 -7.57
#